data_AF-A0AA40KAR6-F1
#
_entry.id   AF-A0AA40KAR6-F1
#
_cell.length_a   1.000
_cell.length_b   1.000
_cell.length_c   1.000
_cell.angle_alpha   90.00
_cell.angle_beta   90.00
_cell.angle_gamma   90.00
#
_symmetry.space_group_name_H-M   'P 1'
#
loop_
_entity.id
_entity.type
_entity.pdbx_description
1 polymer ?
#
loop_
_entity_poly.entity_id
_entity_poly.type
_entity_poly.pdbx_seq_one_letter_code
_entity_poly.pdbx_strand_id
1 'polypeptide(L)'
;MAFGHDPYRHIAYQQFHLRPPTEPDNPDSYQSDANRVIRDGFGGEPWRYIQSTPTYHPETGEGHVPVHPSWAFHRAHLARWMNDFAAVNYITSHDIEGWRKERLFNFLASSGVRDVARRARLAFALLLTSVGTPMIFAGEEFCDQMDSSVDMRQKQTDPVNYERKDDGGWRQALFGYVANLVRFRTRCPALGDDETDFFHVDRGRGGRIMAWRRGGGEFPVVVVVNLSDEDMPGAEYVVPNWPGREKAGWREVSQKRDVPAEWVGREPLLRWEAKIYTRWRE
;
A
#
# COMPACT_ATOMS: atom_id res chain seq x y z
N MET A 1 3.08 -17.96 -4.93
CA MET A 1 1.73 -18.28 -5.44
C MET A 1 1.57 -19.78 -5.34
N ALA A 2 0.42 -20.33 -4.93
CA ALA A 2 0.29 -21.79 -4.76
C ALA A 2 -0.28 -22.49 -6.00
N PHE A 3 -1.20 -21.87 -6.73
CA PHE A 3 -1.90 -22.51 -7.85
C PHE A 3 -2.06 -21.54 -9.02
N GLY A 4 -2.29 -22.07 -10.22
CA GLY A 4 -2.38 -21.30 -11.46
C GLY A 4 -3.49 -21.76 -12.40
N HIS A 5 -3.93 -20.84 -13.27
CA HIS A 5 -4.88 -21.07 -14.36
C HIS A 5 -4.29 -20.63 -15.71
N ASP A 6 -3.01 -20.89 -15.89
CA ASP A 6 -2.23 -20.47 -17.05
C ASP A 6 -2.26 -21.54 -18.17
N PRO A 7 -1.74 -21.22 -19.38
CA PRO A 7 -1.71 -22.16 -20.49
C PRO A 7 -0.84 -23.41 -20.28
N TYR A 8 0.14 -23.40 -19.37
CA TYR A 8 1.06 -24.53 -19.18
C TYR A 8 0.38 -25.78 -18.63
N ARG A 9 -0.81 -25.63 -18.03
CA ARG A 9 -1.68 -26.76 -17.70
C ARG A 9 -2.07 -27.62 -18.90
N HIS A 10 -2.00 -27.10 -20.12
CA HIS A 10 -2.38 -27.83 -21.35
C HIS A 10 -1.16 -28.26 -22.18
N ILE A 11 -0.10 -27.45 -22.18
CA ILE A 11 1.03 -27.65 -23.10
C ILE A 11 2.27 -28.28 -22.43
N ALA A 12 2.43 -28.14 -21.12
CA ALA A 12 3.63 -28.58 -20.41
C ALA A 12 3.32 -28.97 -18.95
N TYR A 13 2.19 -29.67 -18.74
CA TYR A 13 1.64 -29.92 -17.41
C TYR A 13 2.68 -30.49 -16.43
N GLN A 14 3.35 -31.58 -16.79
CA GLN A 14 4.30 -32.25 -15.89
C GLN A 14 5.55 -31.41 -15.57
N GLN A 15 5.85 -30.36 -16.35
CA GLN A 15 6.98 -29.47 -16.08
C GLN A 15 6.62 -28.36 -15.09
N PHE A 16 5.38 -27.88 -15.12
CA PHE A 16 4.94 -26.70 -14.37
C PHE A 16 3.97 -27.03 -13.23
N HIS A 17 3.18 -28.07 -13.37
CA HIS A 17 2.12 -28.44 -12.44
C HIS A 17 2.30 -29.89 -11.97
N LEU A 18 1.57 -30.21 -10.91
CA LEU A 18 1.46 -31.56 -10.38
C LEU A 18 0.03 -31.85 -10.00
N ARG A 19 -0.29 -33.13 -9.90
CA ARG A 19 -1.52 -33.63 -9.29
C ARG A 19 -1.18 -34.21 -7.92
N PRO A 20 -1.33 -33.46 -6.83
CA PRO A 20 -0.88 -33.90 -5.52
C PRO A 20 -1.39 -35.28 -5.07
N PRO A 21 -2.66 -35.67 -5.33
CA PRO A 21 -3.15 -37.01 -4.96
C PRO A 21 -2.48 -38.17 -5.71
N THR A 22 -1.89 -37.92 -6.89
CA THR A 22 -1.25 -38.94 -7.71
C THR A 22 0.28 -38.97 -7.57
N GLU A 23 0.84 -38.04 -6.79
CA GLU A 23 2.29 -37.88 -6.61
C GLU A 23 2.66 -37.82 -5.12
N PRO A 24 2.36 -38.86 -4.32
CA PRO A 24 2.58 -38.85 -2.87
C PRO A 24 4.07 -38.78 -2.47
N ASP A 25 4.98 -39.19 -3.35
CA ASP A 25 6.42 -39.13 -3.07
C ASP A 25 7.04 -37.77 -3.42
N ASN A 26 6.26 -36.85 -3.99
CA ASN A 26 6.71 -35.51 -4.34
C ASN A 26 6.48 -34.53 -3.17
N PRO A 27 7.53 -33.94 -2.58
CA PRO A 27 7.39 -32.90 -1.55
C PRO A 27 6.46 -31.74 -1.94
N ASP A 28 6.40 -31.37 -3.22
CA ASP A 28 5.51 -30.30 -3.71
C ASP A 28 4.01 -30.64 -3.59
N SER A 29 3.67 -31.91 -3.35
CA SER A 29 2.28 -32.36 -3.14
C SER A 29 1.71 -31.95 -1.79
N TYR A 30 2.54 -31.45 -0.87
CA TYR A 30 2.15 -31.20 0.51
C TYR A 30 2.16 -29.71 0.87
N GLN A 31 1.25 -29.31 1.75
CA GLN A 31 1.18 -27.95 2.28
C GLN A 31 2.40 -27.65 3.16
N SER A 32 2.88 -26.41 3.11
CA SER A 32 4.10 -25.99 3.84
C SER A 32 3.88 -25.79 5.34
N ASP A 33 2.64 -25.53 5.77
CA ASP A 33 2.24 -25.19 7.13
C ASP A 33 1.56 -26.36 7.88
N ALA A 34 1.25 -27.45 7.18
CA ALA A 34 0.55 -28.59 7.75
C ALA A 34 1.21 -29.93 7.36
N ASN A 35 1.53 -30.75 8.37
CA ASN A 35 2.24 -32.01 8.16
C ASN A 35 1.37 -33.03 7.41
N ARG A 36 1.86 -33.50 6.26
CA ARG A 36 1.22 -34.52 5.40
C ARG A 36 -0.17 -34.14 4.87
N VAL A 37 -0.50 -32.85 4.83
CA VAL A 37 -1.74 -32.38 4.20
C VAL A 37 -1.47 -32.17 2.72
N ILE A 38 -2.21 -32.87 1.86
CA ILE A 38 -2.10 -32.77 0.42
C ILE A 38 -2.63 -31.40 -0.04
N ARG A 39 -1.90 -30.74 -0.93
CA ARG A 39 -2.32 -29.47 -1.51
C ARG A 39 -3.54 -29.65 -2.40
N ASP A 40 -4.50 -28.77 -2.24
CA ASP A 40 -5.57 -28.53 -3.19
C ASP A 40 -5.23 -27.32 -4.09
N GLY A 41 -5.87 -27.29 -5.25
CA GLY A 41 -5.64 -26.25 -6.24
C GLY A 41 -6.56 -25.03 -6.11
N PHE A 42 -7.53 -25.05 -5.19
CA PHE A 42 -8.57 -24.02 -5.03
C PHE A 42 -9.19 -23.55 -6.36
N GLY A 43 -9.57 -24.51 -7.21
CA GLY A 43 -10.10 -24.25 -8.56
C GLY A 43 -9.03 -24.23 -9.66
N GLY A 44 -7.76 -23.97 -9.34
CA GLY A 44 -6.60 -24.02 -10.25
C GLY A 44 -5.77 -25.31 -10.15
N GLU A 45 -4.59 -25.28 -10.77
CA GLU A 45 -3.61 -26.39 -10.75
C GLU A 45 -2.43 -26.05 -9.84
N PRO A 46 -2.04 -26.92 -8.88
CA PRO A 46 -0.87 -26.72 -8.04
C PRO A 46 0.42 -26.61 -8.86
N TRP A 47 1.25 -25.62 -8.55
CA TRP A 47 2.58 -25.47 -9.16
C TRP A 47 3.58 -26.48 -8.61
N ARG A 48 4.42 -26.99 -9.52
CA ARG A 48 5.57 -27.86 -9.27
C ARG A 48 6.85 -27.04 -9.26
N TYR A 49 7.57 -27.06 -8.16
CA TYR A 49 8.72 -26.21 -7.89
C TYR A 49 10.06 -26.94 -7.90
N ILE A 50 10.13 -28.16 -7.36
CA ILE A 50 11.42 -28.83 -7.17
C ILE A 50 11.89 -29.65 -8.37
N GLN A 51 11.04 -29.85 -9.38
CA GLN A 51 11.44 -30.62 -10.57
C GLN A 51 12.38 -29.80 -11.45
N SER A 52 13.60 -30.31 -11.60
CA SER A 52 14.56 -29.81 -12.57
C SER A 52 14.25 -30.40 -13.95
N THR A 53 14.29 -29.57 -14.99
CA THR A 53 14.08 -29.95 -16.38
C THR A 53 15.23 -29.38 -17.22
N PRO A 54 15.98 -30.21 -17.97
CA PRO A 54 16.98 -29.72 -18.92
C PRO A 54 16.30 -28.98 -20.07
N THR A 55 16.42 -27.65 -20.10
CA THR A 55 15.81 -26.80 -21.13
C THR A 55 16.57 -25.48 -21.27
N TYR A 56 16.00 -24.53 -22.02
CA TYR A 56 16.53 -23.19 -22.19
C TYR A 56 16.41 -22.37 -20.89
N HIS A 57 17.49 -21.71 -20.48
CA HIS A 57 17.52 -20.80 -19.34
C HIS A 57 17.06 -19.40 -19.79
N PRO A 58 15.91 -18.90 -19.30
CA PRO A 58 15.34 -17.65 -19.79
C PRO A 58 16.22 -16.42 -19.47
N GLU A 59 16.99 -16.50 -18.38
CA GLU A 59 17.99 -15.52 -17.92
C GLU A 59 19.15 -15.28 -18.91
N THR A 60 19.97 -16.32 -19.07
CA THR A 60 21.26 -16.28 -19.73
C THR A 60 21.18 -16.63 -21.22
N GLY A 61 20.09 -17.26 -21.65
CA GLY A 61 19.93 -17.77 -23.01
C GLY A 61 20.57 -19.13 -23.27
N GLU A 62 21.15 -19.76 -22.25
CA GLU A 62 21.81 -21.06 -22.41
C GLU A 62 20.79 -22.19 -22.65
N GLY A 63 21.07 -23.07 -23.61
CA GLY A 63 20.26 -24.24 -23.90
C GLY A 63 20.67 -25.46 -23.09
N HIS A 64 19.71 -26.38 -22.86
CA HIS A 64 19.94 -27.69 -22.24
C HIS A 64 20.55 -27.66 -20.83
N VAL A 65 20.31 -26.61 -20.06
CA VAL A 65 20.73 -26.52 -18.65
C VAL A 65 19.57 -26.90 -17.71
N PRO A 66 19.85 -27.47 -16.53
CA PRO A 66 18.81 -27.78 -15.56
C PRO A 66 18.18 -26.50 -15.02
N VAL A 67 16.87 -26.34 -15.23
CA VAL A 67 16.08 -25.26 -14.64
C VAL A 67 14.83 -25.80 -13.98
N HIS A 68 14.36 -25.10 -12.96
CA HIS A 68 13.06 -25.33 -12.33
C HIS A 68 12.01 -24.46 -13.04
N PRO A 69 11.20 -25.01 -13.98
CA PRO A 69 10.43 -24.19 -14.92
C PRO A 69 9.46 -23.24 -14.22
N SER A 70 8.78 -23.70 -13.18
CA SER A 70 7.89 -22.85 -12.39
C SER A 70 8.63 -21.73 -11.65
N TRP A 71 9.84 -21.96 -11.11
CA TRP A 71 10.61 -20.87 -10.48
C TRP A 71 10.98 -19.81 -11.51
N ALA A 72 11.49 -20.23 -12.66
CA ALA A 72 11.86 -19.32 -13.74
C ALA A 72 10.65 -18.51 -14.23
N PHE A 73 9.50 -19.17 -14.40
CA PHE A 73 8.25 -18.50 -14.78
C PHE A 73 7.77 -17.49 -13.74
N HIS A 74 7.71 -17.86 -12.46
CA HIS A 74 7.28 -16.93 -11.40
C HIS A 74 8.25 -15.77 -11.22
N ARG A 75 9.56 -16.01 -11.36
CA ARG A 75 10.59 -14.97 -11.31
C ARG A 75 10.45 -13.99 -12.47
N ALA A 76 10.23 -14.48 -13.69
CA ALA A 76 9.96 -13.62 -14.83
C ALA A 76 8.64 -12.84 -14.66
N HIS A 77 7.61 -13.49 -14.13
CA HIS A 77 6.33 -12.83 -13.85
C HIS A 77 6.46 -11.78 -12.74
N LEU A 78 7.26 -12.04 -11.70
CA LEU A 78 7.56 -11.07 -10.65
C LEU A 78 8.37 -9.90 -11.19
N ALA A 79 9.40 -10.15 -12.01
CA ALA A 79 10.19 -9.09 -12.62
C ALA A 79 9.33 -8.20 -13.52
N ARG A 80 8.51 -8.82 -14.39
CA ARG A 80 7.52 -8.11 -15.18
C ARG A 80 6.54 -7.37 -14.27
N TRP A 81 6.08 -8.00 -13.19
CA TRP A 81 5.11 -7.35 -12.31
C TRP A 81 5.69 -6.14 -11.62
N MET A 82 6.91 -6.24 -11.10
CA MET A 82 7.59 -5.11 -10.46
C MET A 82 7.95 -4.00 -11.44
N ASN A 83 8.17 -4.33 -12.71
CA ASN A 83 8.54 -3.36 -13.75
C ASN A 83 7.31 -2.71 -14.41
N ASP A 84 6.24 -3.47 -14.59
CA ASP A 84 5.04 -3.05 -15.33
C ASP A 84 3.90 -2.65 -14.38
N PHE A 85 3.90 -3.14 -13.13
CA PHE A 85 2.87 -2.85 -12.13
C PHE A 85 3.50 -2.24 -10.86
N ALA A 86 3.01 -1.05 -10.51
CA ALA A 86 3.47 -0.34 -9.33
C ALA A 86 3.07 -1.13 -8.06
N ALA A 87 3.97 -1.17 -7.06
CA ALA A 87 3.79 -1.91 -5.81
C ALA A 87 2.42 -1.65 -5.16
N VAL A 88 1.80 -2.71 -4.62
CA VAL A 88 0.56 -2.57 -3.85
C VAL A 88 0.92 -2.09 -2.45
N ASN A 89 0.55 -0.85 -2.14
CA ASN A 89 0.74 -0.25 -0.83
C ASN A 89 -0.53 -0.42 -0.01
N TYR A 90 -0.41 -0.76 1.27
CA TYR A 90 -1.56 -0.90 2.16
C TYR A 90 -1.16 -0.55 3.60
N ILE A 91 -2.16 -0.20 4.43
CA ILE A 91 -1.95 0.08 5.86
C ILE A 91 -2.09 -1.21 6.67
N THR A 92 -3.19 -1.94 6.49
CA THR A 92 -3.33 -3.34 6.92
C THR A 92 -3.90 -4.19 5.78
N SER A 93 -3.91 -5.52 5.96
CA SER A 93 -4.43 -6.49 4.99
C SER A 93 -5.45 -7.41 5.66
N HIS A 94 -6.02 -8.34 4.90
CA HIS A 94 -6.87 -9.41 5.43
C HIS A 94 -6.06 -10.54 6.09
N ASP A 95 -4.73 -10.51 5.99
CA ASP A 95 -3.88 -11.56 6.56
C ASP A 95 -4.05 -11.63 8.08
N ILE A 96 -3.93 -12.85 8.58
CA ILE A 96 -4.05 -13.18 10.01
C ILE A 96 -2.79 -13.81 10.57
N GLU A 97 -1.88 -14.24 9.70
CA GLU A 97 -0.64 -14.91 10.10
C GLU A 97 0.43 -13.90 10.52
N GLY A 98 1.00 -14.12 11.70
CA GLY A 98 2.11 -13.34 12.23
C GLY A 98 1.73 -12.28 13.26
N TRP A 99 2.73 -11.48 13.63
CA TRP A 99 2.60 -10.46 14.66
C TRP A 99 1.90 -9.20 14.14
N ARG A 100 1.01 -8.62 14.96
CA ARG A 100 0.34 -7.33 14.73
C ARG A 100 -0.43 -7.23 13.40
N LYS A 101 -1.34 -8.20 13.21
CA LYS A 101 -2.24 -8.26 12.06
C LYS A 101 -3.63 -7.72 12.38
N GLU A 102 -3.80 -6.91 13.43
CA GLU A 102 -5.09 -6.31 13.73
C GLU A 102 -5.52 -5.29 12.66
N ARG A 103 -6.81 -4.94 12.60
CA ARG A 103 -7.27 -3.77 11.83
C ARG A 103 -6.62 -2.49 12.38
N LEU A 104 -6.48 -1.46 11.54
CA LEU A 104 -5.79 -0.19 11.88
C LEU A 104 -6.22 0.40 13.24
N PHE A 105 -7.51 0.43 13.54
CA PHE A 105 -8.01 0.95 14.82
C PHE A 105 -7.45 0.18 16.01
N ASN A 106 -7.58 -1.14 16.00
CA ASN A 106 -7.13 -2.02 17.08
C ASN A 106 -5.61 -1.95 17.22
N PHE A 107 -4.87 -1.93 16.10
CA PHE A 107 -3.42 -1.77 16.10
C PHE A 107 -3.00 -0.47 16.80
N LEU A 108 -3.61 0.66 16.46
CA LEU A 108 -3.30 1.94 17.09
C LEU A 108 -3.68 1.94 18.57
N ALA A 109 -4.88 1.48 18.89
CA ALA A 109 -5.38 1.41 20.27
C ALA A 109 -4.52 0.50 21.16
N SER A 110 -4.15 -0.69 20.70
CA SER A 110 -3.28 -1.63 21.43
C SER A 110 -1.87 -1.10 21.60
N SER A 111 -1.44 -0.17 20.74
CA SER A 111 -0.17 0.54 20.85
C SER A 111 -0.21 1.74 21.79
N GLY A 112 -1.33 1.97 22.48
CA GLY A 112 -1.51 3.11 23.39
C GLY A 112 -1.74 4.45 22.69
N VAL A 113 -2.01 4.46 21.38
CA VAL A 113 -2.33 5.68 20.63
C VAL A 113 -3.72 6.15 21.02
N ARG A 114 -3.81 7.35 21.61
CA ARG A 114 -5.08 7.97 22.00
C ARG A 114 -5.70 8.83 20.89
N ASP A 115 -4.89 9.36 19.98
CA ASP A 115 -5.33 10.22 18.88
C ASP A 115 -5.50 9.45 17.56
N VAL A 116 -6.21 8.32 17.61
CA VAL A 116 -6.41 7.39 16.49
C VAL A 116 -6.87 8.10 15.20
N ALA A 117 -7.85 8.99 15.32
CA ALA A 117 -8.37 9.75 14.17
C ALA A 117 -7.27 10.54 13.44
N ARG A 118 -6.30 11.08 14.16
CA ARG A 118 -5.18 11.85 13.61
C ARG A 118 -4.18 10.93 12.92
N ARG A 119 -3.77 9.85 13.59
CA ARG A 119 -2.86 8.85 13.02
C ARG A 119 -3.43 8.21 11.75
N ALA A 120 -4.73 7.92 11.75
CA ALA A 120 -5.41 7.36 10.59
C ALA A 120 -5.41 8.34 9.41
N ARG A 121 -5.75 9.62 9.63
CA ARG A 121 -5.68 10.64 8.57
C ARG A 121 -4.28 10.73 7.95
N LEU A 122 -3.25 10.77 8.79
CA LEU A 122 -1.86 10.76 8.32
C LEU A 122 -1.55 9.51 7.51
N ALA A 123 -1.90 8.32 8.00
CA ALA A 123 -1.66 7.06 7.29
C ALA A 123 -2.32 7.05 5.91
N PHE A 124 -3.57 7.52 5.80
CA PHE A 124 -4.26 7.62 4.51
C PHE A 124 -3.68 8.72 3.60
N ALA A 125 -3.22 9.83 4.15
CA ALA A 125 -2.53 10.86 3.39
C ALA A 125 -1.27 10.27 2.73
N LEU A 126 -0.45 9.55 3.51
CA LEU A 126 0.75 8.88 3.02
C LEU A 126 0.41 7.82 1.97
N LEU A 127 -0.57 6.95 2.25
CA LEU A 127 -0.98 5.89 1.33
C LEU A 127 -1.49 6.45 -0.01
N LEU A 128 -2.37 7.45 0.04
CA LEU A 128 -3.03 8.00 -1.16
C LEU A 128 -2.14 8.98 -1.93
N THR A 129 -0.97 9.34 -1.39
CA THR A 129 0.03 10.17 -2.05
C THR A 129 1.36 9.44 -2.30
N SER A 130 1.44 8.12 -2.07
CA SER A 130 2.62 7.32 -2.43
C SER A 130 2.62 6.89 -3.90
N VAL A 131 3.82 6.56 -4.40
CA VAL A 131 4.02 5.85 -5.67
C VAL A 131 3.59 4.40 -5.46
N GLY A 132 2.82 3.83 -6.39
CA GLY A 132 2.22 2.51 -6.22
C GLY A 132 0.70 2.48 -6.36
N THR A 133 0.12 1.30 -6.24
CA THR A 133 -1.33 1.10 -6.19
C THR A 133 -1.77 1.06 -4.73
N PRO A 134 -2.52 2.06 -4.22
CA PRO A 134 -3.04 1.99 -2.86
C PRO A 134 -4.17 0.97 -2.77
N MET A 135 -4.08 0.09 -1.79
CA MET A 135 -5.12 -0.83 -1.38
C MET A 135 -5.62 -0.41 0.01
N ILE A 136 -6.94 -0.32 0.14
CA ILE A 136 -7.62 -0.07 1.40
C ILE A 136 -8.36 -1.34 1.77
N PHE A 137 -8.09 -1.90 2.95
CA PHE A 137 -8.86 -3.03 3.44
C PHE A 137 -10.23 -2.53 3.93
N ALA A 138 -11.30 -3.25 3.59
CA ALA A 138 -12.66 -2.77 3.82
C ALA A 138 -12.90 -2.41 5.30
N GLY A 139 -13.46 -1.23 5.54
CA GLY A 139 -13.72 -0.70 6.87
C GLY A 139 -12.61 0.21 7.40
N GLU A 140 -11.38 0.10 6.89
CA GLU A 140 -10.26 0.94 7.37
C GLU A 140 -10.49 2.43 7.09
N GLU A 141 -11.19 2.77 6.01
CA GLU A 141 -11.44 4.14 5.59
C GLU A 141 -12.28 4.96 6.60
N PHE A 142 -12.92 4.29 7.56
CA PHE A 142 -13.56 4.89 8.73
C PHE A 142 -13.04 4.28 10.06
N CYS A 143 -11.89 3.62 9.99
CA CYS A 143 -11.20 2.92 11.07
C CYS A 143 -12.03 1.85 11.77
N ASP A 144 -12.83 1.05 11.05
CA ASP A 144 -13.66 0.03 11.68
C ASP A 144 -12.87 -0.81 12.69
N GLN A 145 -13.50 -1.06 13.84
CA GLN A 145 -12.92 -1.86 14.89
C GLN A 145 -13.13 -3.34 14.57
N MET A 146 -12.10 -4.13 14.85
CA MET A 146 -12.22 -5.58 14.94
C MET A 146 -12.82 -5.93 16.31
N ASP A 147 -14.00 -6.55 16.30
CA ASP A 147 -14.75 -6.90 17.50
C ASP A 147 -14.26 -8.22 18.10
N SER A 148 -13.90 -9.17 17.24
CA SER A 148 -13.37 -10.48 17.64
C SER A 148 -11.85 -10.44 17.88
N SER A 149 -11.35 -9.34 18.46
CA SER A 149 -9.92 -9.05 18.54
C SER A 149 -9.09 -9.96 19.45
N VAL A 150 -9.73 -10.86 20.19
CA VAL A 150 -9.07 -11.83 21.08
C VAL A 150 -8.48 -13.01 20.30
N ASP A 151 -9.10 -13.39 19.17
CA ASP A 151 -8.63 -14.46 18.30
C ASP A 151 -8.41 -13.94 16.88
N MET A 152 -7.14 -13.71 16.51
CA MET A 152 -6.77 -13.23 15.17
C MET A 152 -7.29 -14.13 14.04
N ARG A 153 -7.54 -15.43 14.31
CA ARG A 153 -8.09 -16.36 13.30
C ARG A 153 -9.51 -15.96 12.88
N GLN A 154 -10.23 -15.25 13.74
CA GLN A 154 -11.60 -14.81 13.49
C GLN A 154 -11.68 -13.47 12.76
N LYS A 155 -10.56 -12.78 12.55
CA LYS A 155 -10.53 -11.50 11.82
C LYS A 155 -11.12 -11.62 10.41
N GLN A 156 -10.86 -12.74 9.71
CA GLN A 156 -11.36 -12.96 8.35
C GLN A 156 -12.89 -13.14 8.31
N THR A 157 -13.48 -13.57 9.42
CA THR A 157 -14.93 -13.74 9.58
C THR A 157 -15.60 -12.56 10.28
N ASP A 158 -14.82 -11.59 10.77
CA ASP A 158 -15.32 -10.41 11.46
C ASP A 158 -15.90 -9.43 10.42
N PRO A 159 -17.23 -9.22 10.38
CA PRO A 159 -17.84 -8.36 9.37
C PRO A 159 -17.42 -6.90 9.55
N VAL A 160 -17.58 -6.11 8.50
CA VAL A 160 -17.42 -4.66 8.59
C VAL A 160 -18.69 -4.07 9.21
N ASN A 161 -18.55 -3.34 10.31
CA ASN A 161 -19.68 -2.66 10.95
C ASN A 161 -19.83 -1.25 10.40
N TYR A 162 -20.65 -1.11 9.36
CA TYR A 162 -20.90 0.17 8.69
C TYR A 162 -21.66 1.19 9.56
N GLU A 163 -22.38 0.77 10.60
CA GLU A 163 -23.10 1.71 11.49
C GLU A 163 -22.13 2.66 12.20
N ARG A 164 -20.88 2.21 12.46
CA ARG A 164 -19.83 3.04 13.07
C ARG A 164 -19.39 4.21 12.20
N LYS A 165 -19.63 4.17 10.89
CA LYS A 165 -19.37 5.29 9.99
C LYS A 165 -20.41 6.41 10.17
N ASP A 166 -21.62 6.06 10.60
CA ASP A 166 -22.80 6.94 10.54
C ASP A 166 -23.14 7.58 11.90
N ASP A 167 -22.17 7.62 12.81
CA ASP A 167 -22.30 8.20 14.16
C ASP A 167 -22.21 9.74 14.22
N GLY A 168 -22.01 10.41 13.09
CA GLY A 168 -21.79 11.87 13.03
C GLY A 168 -20.43 12.34 13.55
N GLY A 169 -19.57 11.40 13.95
CA GLY A 169 -18.34 11.65 14.68
C GLY A 169 -17.08 11.65 13.83
N TRP A 170 -15.95 11.38 14.47
CA TRP A 170 -14.63 11.43 13.82
C TRP A 170 -14.46 10.36 12.74
N ARG A 171 -15.20 9.24 12.83
CA ARG A 171 -15.19 8.14 11.84
C ARG A 171 -15.83 8.59 10.53
N GLN A 172 -16.98 9.25 10.60
CA GLN A 172 -17.60 9.89 9.43
C GLN A 172 -16.68 10.95 8.80
N ALA A 173 -16.02 11.76 9.64
CA ALA A 173 -15.06 12.76 9.15
C ALA A 173 -13.84 12.13 8.48
N LEU A 174 -13.33 11.01 9.01
CA LEU A 174 -12.25 10.24 8.39
C LEU A 174 -12.70 9.65 7.05
N PHE A 175 -13.90 9.06 6.99
CA PHE A 175 -14.47 8.55 5.74
C PHE A 175 -14.53 9.63 4.66
N GLY A 176 -15.05 10.82 4.99
CA GLY A 176 -15.09 11.95 4.08
C GLY A 176 -13.71 12.43 3.62
N TYR A 177 -12.73 12.42 4.53
CA TYR A 177 -11.33 12.73 4.22
C TYR A 177 -10.73 11.73 3.22
N VAL A 178 -10.87 10.43 3.48
CA VAL A 178 -10.37 9.35 2.61
C VAL A 178 -11.06 9.41 1.25
N ALA A 179 -12.39 9.55 1.20
CA ALA A 179 -13.14 9.67 -0.05
C ALA A 179 -12.69 10.88 -0.89
N ASN A 180 -12.37 12.00 -0.26
CA ASN A 180 -11.83 13.18 -0.94
C ASN A 180 -10.46 12.89 -1.56
N LEU A 181 -9.55 12.25 -0.82
CA LEU A 181 -8.22 11.91 -1.32
C LEU A 181 -8.24 10.83 -2.40
N VAL A 182 -9.13 9.84 -2.31
CA VAL A 182 -9.35 8.85 -3.38
C VAL A 182 -9.81 9.54 -4.66
N ARG A 183 -10.81 10.43 -4.58
CA ARG A 183 -11.27 11.21 -5.74
C ARG A 183 -10.17 12.07 -6.34
N PHE A 184 -9.34 12.67 -5.49
CA PHE A 184 -8.21 13.47 -5.95
C PHE A 184 -7.16 12.60 -6.68
N ARG A 185 -6.77 11.47 -6.08
CA ARG A 185 -5.78 10.55 -6.65
C ARG A 185 -6.21 10.00 -8.00
N THR A 186 -7.47 9.62 -8.17
CA THR A 186 -7.95 9.02 -9.43
C THR A 186 -8.04 10.00 -10.60
N ARG A 187 -7.92 11.31 -10.33
CA ARG A 187 -8.05 12.34 -11.36
C ARG A 187 -6.78 13.15 -11.57
N CYS A 188 -5.95 13.34 -10.54
CA CYS A 188 -4.74 14.13 -10.61
C CYS A 188 -3.59 13.35 -11.29
N PRO A 189 -3.11 13.77 -12.47
CA PRO A 189 -2.07 13.04 -13.21
C PRO A 189 -0.79 12.83 -12.41
N ALA A 190 -0.39 13.84 -11.63
CA ALA A 190 0.82 13.80 -10.81
C ALA A 190 0.84 12.69 -9.74
N LEU A 191 -0.33 12.16 -9.33
CA LEU A 191 -0.40 11.05 -8.38
C LEU A 191 -0.41 9.67 -9.04
N GLY A 192 -0.68 9.60 -10.35
CA GLY A 192 -0.55 8.39 -11.18
C GLY A 192 0.83 8.20 -11.81
N ASP A 193 1.71 9.18 -11.63
CA ASP A 193 3.10 9.20 -12.09
C ASP A 193 4.04 8.55 -11.05
N ASP A 194 5.13 7.92 -11.47
CA ASP A 194 6.12 7.31 -10.59
C ASP A 194 7.14 8.32 -10.03
N GLU A 195 7.21 9.53 -10.61
CA GLU A 195 8.14 10.54 -10.14
C GLU A 195 7.80 11.07 -8.75
N THR A 196 8.81 10.99 -7.88
CA THR A 196 8.79 11.51 -6.51
C THR A 196 10.13 12.14 -6.16
N ASP A 197 10.10 13.29 -5.50
CA ASP A 197 11.31 14.06 -5.19
C ASP A 197 11.19 14.72 -3.81
N PHE A 198 12.01 14.27 -2.86
CA PHE A 198 12.09 14.81 -1.50
C PHE A 198 12.99 16.05 -1.48
N PHE A 199 12.38 17.23 -1.54
CA PHE A 199 13.10 18.50 -1.58
C PHE A 199 13.34 19.11 -0.18
N HIS A 200 12.71 18.55 0.87
CA HIS A 200 12.91 19.00 2.24
C HIS A 200 12.85 17.85 3.24
N VAL A 201 13.86 17.77 4.11
CA VAL A 201 13.89 16.89 5.29
C VAL A 201 14.54 17.67 6.43
N ASP A 202 13.78 17.91 7.50
CA ASP A 202 14.27 18.65 8.67
C ASP A 202 15.15 17.77 9.55
N ARG A 203 16.44 17.71 9.20
CA ARG A 203 17.44 16.95 9.97
C ARG A 203 17.64 17.48 11.38
N GLY A 204 17.43 18.79 11.61
CA GLY A 204 17.48 19.39 12.94
C GLY A 204 16.42 18.82 13.89
N ARG A 205 15.34 18.27 13.34
CA ARG A 205 14.25 17.60 14.07
C ARG A 205 14.24 16.09 13.86
N GLY A 206 15.42 15.51 13.67
CA GLY A 206 15.60 14.06 13.50
C GLY A 206 14.97 13.50 12.22
N GLY A 207 14.74 14.35 11.21
CA GLY A 207 14.12 13.96 9.94
C GLY A 207 12.62 13.68 10.04
N ARG A 208 11.95 14.06 11.13
CA ARG A 208 10.51 13.76 11.33
C ARG A 208 9.60 14.72 10.56
N ILE A 209 10.13 15.77 9.97
CA ILE A 209 9.38 16.67 9.10
C ILE A 209 9.96 16.56 7.70
N MET A 210 9.10 16.27 6.74
CA MET A 210 9.50 16.05 5.36
C MET A 210 8.53 16.75 4.42
N ALA A 211 9.04 17.17 3.27
CA ALA A 211 8.22 17.54 2.14
C ALA A 211 8.77 16.94 0.84
N TRP A 212 7.86 16.45 0.02
CA TRP A 212 8.18 15.91 -1.30
C TRP A 212 7.16 16.36 -2.32
N ARG A 213 7.56 16.31 -3.59
CA ARG A 213 6.66 16.47 -4.72
C ARG A 213 6.41 15.14 -5.41
N ARG A 214 5.19 14.98 -5.92
CA ARG A 214 4.76 13.91 -6.82
C ARG A 214 4.48 14.49 -8.20
N GLY A 215 4.86 13.75 -9.23
CA GLY A 215 4.73 14.10 -10.64
C GLY A 215 5.89 14.95 -11.17
N GLY A 216 6.42 14.58 -12.35
CA GLY A 216 7.50 15.30 -13.02
C GLY A 216 7.06 16.57 -13.77
N GLY A 217 5.75 16.71 -14.01
CA GLY A 217 5.17 17.76 -14.86
C GLY A 217 4.94 19.14 -14.20
N GLU A 218 4.20 19.99 -14.91
CA GLU A 218 3.96 21.38 -14.52
C GLU A 218 3.15 21.53 -13.22
N PHE A 219 2.23 20.61 -12.96
CA PHE A 219 1.30 20.68 -11.82
C PHE A 219 1.60 19.58 -10.80
N PRO A 220 2.68 19.71 -10.01
CA PRO A 220 3.03 18.70 -9.01
C PRO A 220 2.00 18.67 -7.88
N VAL A 221 1.99 17.57 -7.15
CA VAL A 221 1.39 17.49 -5.82
C VAL A 221 2.50 17.59 -4.78
N VAL A 222 2.43 18.57 -3.90
CA VAL A 222 3.38 18.74 -2.79
C VAL A 222 2.74 18.19 -1.52
N VAL A 223 3.45 17.29 -0.84
CA VAL A 223 3.02 16.73 0.44
C VAL A 223 3.99 17.18 1.50
N VAL A 224 3.47 17.72 2.60
CA VAL A 224 4.23 18.12 3.79
C VAL A 224 3.73 17.30 4.95
N VAL A 225 4.63 16.66 5.69
CA VAL A 225 4.25 15.83 6.84
C VAL A 225 5.06 16.16 8.07
N ASN A 226 4.41 16.03 9.22
CA ASN A 226 5.03 16.01 10.54
C ASN A 226 4.77 14.64 11.18
N LEU A 227 5.84 13.85 11.33
CA LEU A 227 5.87 12.53 11.95
C LEU A 227 6.40 12.58 13.38
N SER A 228 6.31 13.74 14.04
CA SER A 228 6.71 13.92 15.44
C SER A 228 5.50 14.02 16.36
N ASP A 229 5.74 13.86 17.67
CA ASP A 229 4.74 14.00 18.72
C ASP A 229 4.45 15.45 19.13
N GLU A 230 5.08 16.41 18.46
CA GLU A 230 5.03 17.83 18.78
C GLU A 230 4.40 18.65 17.66
N ASP A 231 3.51 19.56 18.04
CA ASP A 231 3.05 20.61 17.14
C ASP A 231 4.22 21.56 16.89
N MET A 232 4.32 22.06 15.65
CA MET A 232 5.38 23.01 15.34
C MET A 232 5.18 24.32 16.11
N PRO A 233 6.22 24.81 16.83
CA PRO A 233 6.10 26.03 17.60
C PRO A 233 5.97 27.25 16.70
N GLY A 234 5.20 28.25 17.17
CA GLY A 234 4.96 29.50 16.45
C GLY A 234 3.73 29.47 15.56
N ALA A 235 3.58 30.51 14.74
CA ALA A 235 2.43 30.66 13.84
C ALA A 235 2.57 29.86 12.54
N GLU A 236 3.80 29.52 12.13
CA GLU A 236 4.06 28.82 10.88
C GLU A 236 5.34 27.96 10.93
N TYR A 237 5.31 26.86 10.20
CA TYR A 237 6.49 26.13 9.76
C TYR A 237 6.80 26.51 8.30
N VAL A 238 8.05 26.90 8.05
CA VAL A 238 8.50 27.32 6.72
C VAL A 238 9.21 26.16 6.03
N VAL A 239 8.60 25.63 4.98
CA VAL A 239 9.24 24.67 4.08
C VAL A 239 10.14 25.46 3.09
N PRO A 240 11.47 25.26 3.10
CA PRO A 240 12.36 25.92 2.16
C PRO A 240 12.17 25.34 0.74
N ASN A 241 12.59 26.11 -0.28
CA ASN A 241 12.64 25.65 -1.67
C ASN A 241 11.31 25.10 -2.21
N TRP A 242 10.19 25.70 -1.81
CA TRP A 242 8.87 25.29 -2.28
C TRP A 242 8.78 25.36 -3.81
N PRO A 243 8.43 24.27 -4.51
CA PRO A 243 8.47 24.22 -5.97
C PRO A 243 7.41 25.13 -6.57
N GLY A 244 7.81 26.17 -7.31
CA GLY A 244 6.89 27.10 -7.97
C GLY A 244 6.05 27.93 -6.99
N ARG A 245 6.64 28.36 -5.86
CA ARG A 245 5.98 29.18 -4.83
C ARG A 245 5.36 30.44 -5.41
N GLU A 246 6.04 31.09 -6.35
CA GLU A 246 5.62 32.32 -7.02
C GLU A 246 4.40 32.14 -7.93
N LYS A 247 4.05 30.90 -8.29
CA LYS A 247 2.91 30.62 -9.15
C LYS A 247 1.60 30.69 -8.36
N ALA A 248 0.62 31.40 -8.89
CA ALA A 248 -0.72 31.44 -8.32
C ALA A 248 -1.47 30.10 -8.50
N GLY A 249 -2.61 29.99 -7.81
CA GLY A 249 -3.55 28.87 -7.98
C GLY A 249 -3.30 27.65 -7.10
N TRP A 250 -2.44 27.76 -6.09
CA TRP A 250 -2.27 26.72 -5.08
C TRP A 250 -3.56 26.49 -4.30
N ARG A 251 -3.81 25.23 -3.97
CA ARG A 251 -4.89 24.79 -3.08
C ARG A 251 -4.41 23.71 -2.13
N GLU A 252 -4.95 23.69 -0.92
CA GLU A 252 -4.80 22.57 0.01
C GLU A 252 -5.98 21.60 -0.24
N VAL A 253 -5.63 20.35 -0.53
CA VAL A 253 -6.53 19.34 -1.09
C VAL A 253 -7.52 18.83 -0.05
N SER A 254 -7.07 18.61 1.19
CA SER A 254 -7.89 17.97 2.21
C SER A 254 -8.99 18.88 2.76
N GLN A 255 -8.70 20.17 2.89
CA GLN A 255 -9.61 21.23 3.34
C GLN A 255 -10.32 21.92 2.19
N LYS A 256 -9.95 21.61 0.94
CA LYS A 256 -10.52 22.20 -0.28
C LYS A 256 -10.48 23.72 -0.30
N ARG A 257 -9.39 24.30 0.20
CA ARG A 257 -9.20 25.76 0.25
C ARG A 257 -8.13 26.21 -0.73
N ASP A 258 -8.31 27.39 -1.30
CA ASP A 258 -7.23 28.06 -2.03
C ASP A 258 -6.18 28.57 -1.04
N VAL A 259 -4.92 28.57 -1.48
CA VAL A 259 -3.76 28.99 -0.72
C VAL A 259 -3.02 30.05 -1.54
N PRO A 260 -3.03 31.32 -1.09
CA PRO A 260 -2.22 32.35 -1.72
C PRO A 260 -0.73 31.97 -1.91
N ALA A 261 -0.07 32.55 -2.91
CA ALA A 261 1.35 32.27 -3.19
C ALA A 261 2.28 32.81 -2.08
N GLU A 262 1.83 33.83 -1.36
CA GLU A 262 2.59 34.57 -0.34
C GLU A 262 2.87 33.74 0.93
N TRP A 263 2.02 32.74 1.20
CA TRP A 263 2.10 31.88 2.39
C TRP A 263 2.07 30.37 2.09
N VAL A 264 2.05 29.95 0.81
CA VAL A 264 2.16 28.53 0.49
C VAL A 264 3.52 27.97 0.96
N GLY A 265 3.46 26.87 1.71
CA GLY A 265 4.62 26.30 2.39
C GLY A 265 5.07 27.08 3.64
N ARG A 266 4.23 27.98 4.16
CA ARG A 266 4.42 28.73 5.41
C ARG A 266 3.14 28.66 6.22
N GLU A 267 2.93 27.53 6.88
CA GLU A 267 1.67 27.26 7.59
C GLU A 267 1.89 26.59 8.93
N PRO A 268 0.93 26.69 9.88
CA PRO A 268 0.95 25.84 11.06
C PRO A 268 1.08 24.37 10.66
N LEU A 269 1.87 23.59 11.38
CA LEU A 269 2.05 22.17 11.10
C LEU A 269 1.93 21.39 12.41
N LEU A 270 0.79 20.76 12.62
CA LEU A 270 0.51 20.01 13.84
C LEU A 270 1.25 18.68 13.85
N ARG A 271 1.40 18.08 15.03
CA ARG A 271 1.92 16.72 15.17
C ARG A 271 1.10 15.76 14.35
N TRP A 272 1.74 14.74 13.78
CA TRP A 272 1.07 13.68 13.02
C TRP A 272 0.11 14.21 11.95
N GLU A 273 0.44 15.35 11.35
CA GLU A 273 -0.35 15.99 10.29
C GLU A 273 0.32 15.79 8.93
N ALA A 274 -0.51 15.66 7.90
CA ALA A 274 -0.10 15.78 6.51
C ALA A 274 -0.94 16.86 5.83
N LYS A 275 -0.26 17.73 5.08
CA LYS A 275 -0.88 18.75 4.23
C LYS A 275 -0.53 18.47 2.78
N ILE A 276 -1.54 18.51 1.91
CA ILE A 276 -1.40 18.11 0.51
C ILE A 276 -1.80 19.29 -0.36
N TYR A 277 -0.91 19.70 -1.24
CA TYR A 277 -1.06 20.89 -2.06
C TYR A 277 -0.94 20.57 -3.53
N THR A 278 -1.67 21.30 -4.35
CA THR A 278 -1.50 21.23 -5.80
C THR A 278 -1.93 22.55 -6.44
N ARG A 279 -1.54 22.75 -7.70
CA ARG A 279 -2.12 23.77 -8.59
C ARG A 279 -3.04 23.14 -9.65
N TRP A 280 -3.07 21.81 -9.73
CA TRP A 280 -3.93 21.08 -10.66
C TRP A 280 -5.41 21.29 -10.31
N ARG A 281 -6.22 21.48 -11.35
CA ARG A 281 -7.68 21.56 -11.28
C ARG A 281 -8.27 20.53 -12.22
N GLU A 282 -9.41 19.99 -11.81
CA GLU A 282 -10.23 19.08 -12.63
C GLU A 282 -10.92 19.85 -13.76
#